data_AF-D2DSM7-F1
#
_entry.id   AF-D2DSM7-F1
#
_cell.length_a   1.000
_cell.length_b   1.000
_cell.length_c   1.000
_cell.angle_alpha   90.00
_cell.angle_beta   90.00
_cell.angle_gamma   90.00
#
_symmetry.space_group_name_H-M   'P 1'
#
loop_
_entity.id
_entity.type
_entity.pdbx_description
1 polymer ?
#
loop_
_entity_poly.entity_id
_entity_poly.type
_entity_poly.pdbx_seq_one_letter_code
_entity_poly.pdbx_strand_id
1 'polypeptide(L)' 'MRPAVLVSAVMVVVLLMTLPSTQAMSHCEKPCTKELFPICGSDSVTYQNRCLFQIAQCYNPRLRINFFGRCNKRG' A
#
# COMPACT_ATOMS: atom_id res chain seq x y z
N MET A 1 -34.65 20.27 -37.08
CA MET A 1 -34.15 20.72 -35.76
C MET A 1 -34.83 19.90 -34.66
N ARG A 2 -34.13 18.91 -34.08
CA ARG A 2 -34.44 18.28 -32.79
C ARG A 2 -33.17 17.53 -32.32
N PRO A 3 -32.26 18.19 -31.59
CA PRO A 3 -31.04 17.57 -31.09
C PRO A 3 -31.33 16.96 -29.72
N ALA A 4 -31.82 15.72 -29.68
CA ALA A 4 -32.05 15.01 -28.41
C ALA A 4 -31.55 13.56 -28.40
N VAL A 5 -31.05 13.03 -29.52
CA VAL A 5 -30.58 11.63 -29.60
C VAL A 5 -29.08 11.51 -29.26
N LEU A 6 -28.34 12.62 -29.20
CA LEU A 6 -26.92 12.64 -28.82
C LEU A 6 -26.67 12.53 -27.30
N VAL A 7 -27.71 12.61 -26.46
CA VAL A 7 -27.60 12.53 -24.99
C VAL A 7 -27.96 11.11 -24.48
N SER A 8 -27.42 10.04 -25.08
CA SER A 8 -27.84 8.68 -24.69
C SER A 8 -26.76 7.58 -24.62
N ALA A 9 -25.73 7.55 -25.47
CA ALA A 9 -24.78 6.42 -25.47
C ALA A 9 -23.33 6.82 -25.16
N VAL A 10 -22.84 7.93 -25.74
CA VAL A 10 -21.43 8.32 -25.63
C VAL A 10 -21.08 8.83 -24.23
N MET A 11 -21.99 9.59 -23.59
CA MET A 11 -21.78 10.16 -22.25
C MET A 11 -21.79 9.10 -21.13
N VAL A 12 -22.53 8.01 -21.31
CA VAL A 12 -22.59 6.89 -20.35
C VAL A 12 -21.32 6.05 -20.42
N VAL A 13 -20.81 5.80 -21.64
CA VAL A 13 -19.52 5.12 -21.83
C VAL A 13 -18.37 5.95 -21.28
N VAL A 14 -18.37 7.27 -21.47
CA VAL A 14 -17.36 8.16 -20.86
C VAL A 14 -17.46 8.10 -19.33
N LEU A 15 -18.65 8.17 -18.72
CA LEU A 15 -18.81 8.09 -17.27
C LEU A 15 -18.35 6.75 -16.66
N LEU A 16 -18.44 5.65 -17.41
CA LEU A 16 -17.96 4.32 -16.99
C LEU A 16 -16.46 4.11 -17.26
N MET A 17 -15.91 4.71 -18.34
CA MET A 17 -14.49 4.62 -18.72
C MET A 17 -13.61 5.67 -18.01
N THR A 18 -14.22 6.75 -17.50
CA THR A 18 -13.58 7.79 -16.69
C THR A 18 -13.97 7.71 -15.23
N LEU A 19 -14.50 6.57 -14.73
CA LEU A 19 -14.28 6.26 -13.32
C LEU A 19 -12.76 6.15 -13.21
N PRO A 20 -12.04 7.11 -12.60
CA PRO A 20 -10.70 6.77 -12.19
C PRO A 20 -10.96 5.67 -11.17
N SER A 21 -10.69 4.40 -11.53
CA SER A 21 -10.50 3.34 -10.55
C SER A 21 -9.66 4.00 -9.48
N THR A 22 -10.26 4.25 -8.32
CA THR A 22 -9.62 5.05 -7.28
C THR A 22 -8.34 4.31 -6.99
N GLN A 23 -7.24 4.81 -7.54
CA GLN A 23 -5.92 4.34 -7.17
C GLN A 23 -5.80 4.85 -5.74
N ALA A 24 -6.30 4.04 -4.81
CA ALA A 24 -5.91 4.08 -3.43
C ALA A 24 -4.44 3.65 -3.40
N MET A 25 -3.58 4.49 -3.98
CA MET A 25 -2.14 4.40 -3.79
C MET A 25 -1.98 4.64 -2.31
N SER A 26 -1.76 3.58 -1.56
CA SER A 26 -1.64 3.71 -0.13
C SER A 26 -0.44 4.61 0.15
N HIS A 27 -0.62 5.61 1.01
CA HIS A 27 0.38 6.67 1.24
C HIS A 27 1.75 6.12 1.70
N CYS A 28 1.78 4.87 2.15
CA CYS A 28 2.95 4.23 2.74
C CYS A 28 3.70 3.29 1.78
N GLU A 29 3.10 2.90 0.64
CA GLU A 29 3.74 1.98 -0.30
C GLU A 29 4.91 2.64 -1.03
N LYS A 30 6.07 2.00 -0.97
CA LYS A 30 7.29 2.41 -1.68
C LYS A 30 8.09 1.19 -2.14
N PRO A 31 8.85 1.28 -3.24
CA PRO A 31 9.71 0.19 -3.67
C PRO A 31 10.77 -0.11 -2.60
N CYS A 32 10.99 -1.40 -2.33
CA CYS A 32 12.01 -1.89 -1.41
C CYS A 32 12.97 -2.85 -2.11
N THR A 33 14.23 -2.82 -1.72
CA THR A 33 15.23 -3.82 -2.13
C THR A 33 14.90 -5.19 -1.50
N LYS A 34 15.44 -6.27 -2.09
CA LYS A 34 15.30 -7.65 -1.60
C LYS A 34 16.39 -8.04 -0.59
N GLU A 35 17.07 -7.06 -0.01
CA GLU A 35 18.09 -7.32 1.02
C GLU A 35 17.44 -7.94 2.25
N LEU A 36 18.10 -8.93 2.84
CA LEU A 36 17.56 -9.72 3.94
C LEU A 36 18.26 -9.36 5.27
N PHE A 37 17.84 -8.24 5.85
CA PHE A 37 18.30 -7.75 7.15
C PHE A 37 17.13 -7.73 8.13
N PRO A 38 16.76 -8.88 8.71
CA PRO A 38 15.52 -9.01 9.47
C PRO A 38 15.51 -8.11 10.72
N ILE A 39 14.34 -7.58 11.05
CA ILE A 39 14.09 -6.73 12.22
C ILE A 39 12.86 -7.28 12.95
N CYS A 40 12.96 -7.45 14.26
CA CYS A 40 11.82 -7.80 15.11
C CYS A 40 11.13 -6.51 15.58
N GLY A 41 9.85 -6.36 15.25
CA GLY A 41 9.02 -5.25 15.70
C GLY A 41 8.47 -5.44 17.11
N SER A 42 8.01 -4.35 17.72
CA SER A 42 7.31 -4.36 19.01
C SER A 42 5.97 -5.11 18.98
N ASP A 43 5.47 -5.40 17.78
CA ASP A 43 4.30 -6.23 17.47
C ASP A 43 4.63 -7.72 17.32
N SER A 44 5.88 -8.13 17.63
CA SER A 44 6.37 -9.50 17.46
C SER A 44 6.39 -10.00 16.00
N VAL A 45 6.30 -9.08 15.03
CA VAL A 45 6.41 -9.40 13.59
C VAL A 45 7.85 -9.22 13.13
N THR A 46 8.31 -10.14 12.29
CA THR A 46 9.63 -10.04 11.64
C THR A 46 9.49 -9.34 10.29
N TYR A 47 10.13 -8.18 10.17
CA TYR A 47 10.23 -7.42 8.93
C TYR A 47 11.52 -7.81 8.22
N GLN A 48 11.47 -8.20 6.95
CA GLN A 48 12.64 -8.77 6.25
C GLN A 48 13.79 -7.77 6.05
N ASN A 49 13.45 -6.47 6.06
CA ASN A 49 14.41 -5.39 6.04
C ASN A 49 13.82 -4.09 6.60
N ARG A 50 14.67 -3.08 6.73
CA ARG A 50 14.32 -1.74 7.20
C ARG A 50 13.26 -1.06 6.33
N CYS A 51 13.27 -1.29 5.02
CA CYS A 51 12.30 -0.67 4.13
C CYS A 51 10.88 -1.16 4.42
N LEU A 52 10.69 -2.49 4.54
CA LEU A 52 9.40 -3.08 4.91
C LEU A 52 8.96 -2.68 6.32
N PHE A 53 9.88 -2.58 7.28
CA PHE A 53 9.57 -2.07 8.62
C PHE A 53 9.04 -0.63 8.58
N GLN A 54 9.63 0.24 7.76
CA GLN A 54 9.19 1.63 7.62
C GLN A 54 7.82 1.76 6.96
N ILE A 55 7.50 0.88 6.00
CA ILE A 55 6.15 0.82 5.41
C ILE A 55 5.13 0.49 6.51
N ALA A 56 5.41 -0.54 7.32
CA ALA A 56 4.54 -0.90 8.43
C ALA A 56 4.44 0.20 9.51
N GLN A 57 5.55 0.89 9.78
CA GLN A 57 5.57 2.01 10.72
C GLN A 57 4.77 3.22 10.22
N CYS A 58 4.69 3.42 8.90
CA CYS A 58 3.82 4.44 8.31
C CYS A 58 2.34 4.15 8.58
N TYR A 59 1.92 2.88 8.55
CA TYR A 59 0.57 2.47 8.93
C TYR A 59 0.35 2.44 10.45
N ASN A 60 1.38 2.10 11.21
CA ASN A 60 1.34 2.02 12.66
C ASN A 60 2.49 2.84 13.28
N PRO A 61 2.26 4.14 13.57
CA PRO A 61 3.29 5.02 14.14
C PRO A 61 3.82 4.58 15.51
N ARG A 62 3.11 3.68 16.20
CA ARG A 62 3.55 3.12 17.50
C ARG A 62 4.49 1.93 17.34
N LEU A 63 4.63 1.39 16.13
CA LEU A 63 5.55 0.29 15.85
C LEU A 63 6.99 0.74 16.15
N ARG A 64 7.65 0.05 17.08
CA ARG A 64 9.06 0.28 17.41
C ARG A 64 9.88 -0.94 17.04
N ILE A 65 11.17 -0.73 16.86
CA ILE A 65 12.12 -1.84 16.74
C ILE A 65 12.28 -2.44 18.13
N ASN A 66 12.08 -3.75 18.25
CA ASN A 66 12.41 -4.51 19.45
C ASN A 66 13.91 -4.88 19.42
N PHE A 67 14.36 -5.56 18.36
CA PHE A 67 15.77 -5.85 18.11
C PHE A 67 16.05 -6.19 16.64
N PHE A 68 17.32 -6.09 16.21
CA PHE A 68 17.75 -6.53 14.89
C PHE A 68 17.85 -8.07 14.84
N GLY A 69 17.08 -8.70 13.96
CA GLY A 69 16.94 -10.15 13.87
C GLY A 69 15.49 -10.58 13.62
N ARG A 70 15.25 -11.89 13.58
CA ARG A 70 13.89 -12.47 13.54
C ARG A 70 13.35 -12.60 14.96
N CYS A 71 12.05 -12.36 15.17
CA CYS A 71 11.41 -12.51 16.48
C CYS A 71 11.45 -13.95 17.01
N ASN A 72 11.49 -14.95 16.11
CA ASN A 72 11.51 -16.38 16.46
C ASN A 72 12.92 -16.97 16.49
N LYS A 73 13.89 -16.25 17.04
CA LYS A 73 15.04 -16.92 17.65
C LYS A 73 14.50 -17.56 18.92
N ARG A 74 14.05 -18.83 18.82
CA ARG A 74 13.90 -19.67 20.01
C ARG A 74 15.24 -19.60 20.73
N GLY A 75 15.24 -19.05 21.94
CA GLY A 75 16.38 -19.13 22.85
C GLY A 75 16.76 -20.58 23.07
#